data_AF-A0AA42YNT9-F1
#
_entry.id   AF-A0AA42YNT9-F1
#
_cell.length_a   1.000
_cell.length_b   1.000
_cell.length_c   1.000
_cell.angle_alpha   90.00
_cell.angle_beta   90.00
_cell.angle_gamma   90.00
#
_symmetry.space_group_name_H-M   'P 1'
#
loop_
_entity.id
_entity.type
_entity.pdbx_description
1 polymer ?
#
loop_
_entity_poly.entity_id
_entity_poly.type
_entity_poly.pdbx_seq_one_letter_code
_entity_poly.pdbx_strand_id
1 'polypeptide(L)'
;MDNIDHYMNLRTIIVGDVNVGKTSQTLSILKLFLKAGHAGKIAILDLAPGNIQGIGGKMKPPLGEPLLYLTTSILAPRLTGKNEDHTLKLAEKNATAIEKLFTKFYRQKREILFVNDVTLYFQAGDFERFTKILDITSTHIINAYYGHAFSDSELTRREKKLTEALMKQCDQIIEMPL
;
A
#
# COMPACT_ATOMS: atom_id res chain seq x y z
N MET A 1 -13.79 -8.44 13.75
CA MET A 1 -12.35 -8.69 13.55
C MET A 1 -11.62 -7.71 14.46
N ASP A 2 -11.77 -7.87 15.78
CA ASP A 2 -11.50 -6.77 16.73
C ASP A 2 -10.26 -7.06 17.59
N ASN A 3 -9.55 -8.14 17.25
CA ASN A 3 -8.32 -8.57 17.90
C ASN A 3 -7.20 -8.64 16.85
N ILE A 4 -6.00 -8.24 17.26
CA ILE A 4 -4.78 -8.28 16.45
C ILE A 4 -4.37 -9.72 16.09
N ASP A 5 -4.79 -10.72 16.86
CA ASP A 5 -4.45 -12.14 16.61
C ASP A 5 -4.92 -12.64 15.23
N HIS A 6 -5.95 -12.03 14.66
CA HIS A 6 -6.39 -12.31 13.29
C HIS A 6 -5.41 -11.87 12.21
N TYR A 7 -4.44 -11.03 12.56
CA TYR A 7 -3.49 -10.43 11.62
C TYR A 7 -2.03 -10.74 11.96
N MET A 8 -1.74 -11.05 13.22
CA MET A 8 -0.38 -11.31 13.71
C MET A 8 0.27 -12.48 12.96
N ASN A 9 1.49 -12.25 12.48
CA ASN A 9 2.29 -13.20 11.69
C ASN A 9 1.63 -13.64 10.37
N LEU A 10 0.73 -12.82 9.83
CA LEU A 10 0.05 -13.06 8.56
C LEU A 10 0.31 -11.90 7.60
N ARG A 11 0.26 -12.23 6.31
CA ARG A 11 0.22 -11.26 5.22
C ARG A 11 -1.22 -11.05 4.80
N THR A 12 -1.81 -9.94 5.25
CA THR A 12 -3.18 -9.54 4.90
C THR A 12 -3.18 -8.50 3.79
N ILE A 13 -4.02 -8.70 2.76
CA ILE A 13 -4.30 -7.69 1.74
C ILE A 13 -5.76 -7.26 1.76
N ILE A 14 -6.00 -5.95 1.67
CA ILE A 14 -7.32 -5.33 1.55
C ILE A 14 -7.45 -4.79 0.13
N VAL A 15 -8.43 -5.29 -0.62
CA VAL A 15 -8.63 -4.96 -2.04
C VAL A 15 -10.01 -4.35 -2.28
N GLY A 16 -10.16 -3.57 -3.35
CA GLY A 16 -11.42 -2.91 -3.71
C GLY A 16 -11.25 -1.65 -4.56
N ASP A 17 -12.37 -1.09 -5.03
CA ASP A 17 -12.39 0.07 -5.92
C ASP A 17 -12.04 1.40 -5.22
N VAL A 18 -11.96 2.52 -5.94
CA VAL A 18 -11.73 3.84 -5.35
C VAL A 18 -12.82 4.18 -4.32
N ASN A 19 -12.45 4.85 -3.23
CA ASN A 19 -13.37 5.37 -2.21
C ASN A 19 -14.27 4.36 -1.47
N VAL A 20 -14.05 3.05 -1.60
CA VAL A 20 -14.77 2.01 -0.83
C VAL A 20 -14.27 1.83 0.61
N GLY A 21 -13.36 2.70 1.09
CA GLY A 21 -12.91 2.69 2.50
C GLY A 21 -11.70 1.80 2.82
N LYS A 22 -10.95 1.29 1.82
CA LYS A 22 -9.73 0.49 2.04
C LYS A 22 -8.75 1.11 3.05
N THR A 23 -8.40 2.38 2.86
CA THR A 23 -7.48 3.11 3.75
C THR A 23 -8.06 3.25 5.16
N SER A 24 -9.37 3.47 5.28
CA SER A 24 -10.07 3.52 6.57
C SER A 24 -10.02 2.16 7.29
N GLN A 25 -10.16 1.06 6.56
CA GLN A 25 -10.03 -0.29 7.11
C GLN A 25 -8.60 -0.57 7.56
N THR A 26 -7.60 -0.20 6.77
CA THR A 26 -6.19 -0.31 7.15
C THR A 26 -5.88 0.50 8.42
N LEU A 27 -6.42 1.72 8.53
CA LEU A 27 -6.31 2.56 9.73
C LEU A 27 -7.01 1.95 10.95
N SER A 28 -8.16 1.31 10.75
CA SER A 28 -8.87 0.62 11.83
C SER A 28 -7.99 -0.50 12.41
N ILE A 29 -7.39 -1.32 11.54
CA ILE A 29 -6.46 -2.38 11.94
C ILE A 29 -5.23 -1.77 12.62
N LEU A 30 -4.62 -0.71 12.06
CA LEU A 30 -3.51 0.00 12.69
C LEU A 30 -3.84 0.40 14.14
N LYS A 31 -5.04 0.95 14.39
CA LYS A 31 -5.48 1.33 15.74
C LYS A 31 -5.58 0.15 16.69
N LEU A 32 -5.90 -1.06 16.22
CA LEU A 32 -5.88 -2.27 17.06
C LEU A 32 -4.45 -2.58 17.53
N PHE A 33 -3.48 -2.54 16.62
CA PHE A 33 -2.07 -2.75 16.95
C PHE A 33 -1.51 -1.69 17.90
N LEU A 34 -1.88 -0.42 17.69
CA LEU A 34 -1.48 0.67 18.58
C LEU A 34 -2.05 0.48 20.00
N LYS A 35 -3.34 0.16 20.11
CA LYS A 35 -3.99 -0.13 21.41
C LYS A 35 -3.35 -1.31 22.13
N ALA A 36 -2.86 -2.30 21.39
CA ALA A 36 -2.15 -3.46 21.93
C ALA A 36 -0.66 -3.18 22.25
N GLY A 37 -0.17 -1.94 22.12
CA GLY A 37 1.18 -1.56 22.51
C GLY A 37 2.27 -1.83 21.45
N HIS A 38 1.90 -2.09 20.20
CA HIS A 38 2.87 -2.43 19.14
C HIS A 38 3.44 -1.21 18.40
N ALA A 39 3.16 0.02 18.81
CA ALA A 39 3.56 1.24 18.08
C ALA A 39 5.05 1.25 17.69
N GLY A 40 5.94 0.90 18.63
CA GLY A 40 7.40 0.83 18.40
C GLY A 40 7.86 -0.31 17.48
N LYS A 41 6.95 -1.18 17.01
CA LYS A 41 7.25 -2.28 16.08
C LYS A 41 6.72 -2.02 14.68
N ILE A 42 6.01 -0.91 14.47
CA ILE A 42 5.28 -0.63 13.24
C ILE A 42 6.09 0.26 12.31
N ALA A 43 6.13 -0.12 11.03
CA ALA A 43 6.40 0.77 9.92
C ALA A 43 5.17 0.92 9.04
N ILE A 44 5.00 2.11 8.47
CA ILE A 44 3.99 2.42 7.48
C ILE A 44 4.71 2.94 6.22
N LEU A 45 4.49 2.27 5.09
CA LEU A 45 4.85 2.76 3.77
C LEU A 45 3.59 3.35 3.13
N ASP A 46 3.47 4.67 3.15
CA ASP A 46 2.31 5.37 2.58
C ASP A 46 2.57 5.83 1.15
N LEU A 47 2.14 4.99 0.20
CA LEU A 47 2.36 5.14 -1.24
C LEU A 47 1.18 5.82 -1.94
N ALA A 48 0.18 6.30 -1.20
CA ALA A 48 -0.96 7.00 -1.81
C ALA A 48 -0.52 8.35 -2.40
N PRO A 49 -1.10 8.81 -3.52
CA PRO A 49 -0.93 10.19 -3.95
C PRO A 49 -1.60 11.16 -2.97
N GLY A 50 -1.36 12.46 -3.17
CA GLY A 50 -2.22 13.49 -2.58
C GLY A 50 -3.68 13.28 -3.03
N ASN A 51 -4.64 13.82 -2.26
CA ASN A 51 -6.04 13.76 -2.66
C ASN A 51 -6.24 14.61 -3.92
N ILE A 52 -6.69 13.99 -5.00
CA ILE A 52 -7.00 14.64 -6.27
C ILE A 52 -8.45 14.31 -6.59
N GLN A 53 -9.31 15.33 -6.59
CA GLN A 53 -10.76 15.19 -6.87
C GLN A 53 -11.44 14.10 -6.03
N GLY A 54 -11.04 13.94 -4.78
CA GLY A 54 -11.61 12.94 -3.88
C GLY A 54 -11.04 11.53 -4.06
N ILE A 55 -10.05 11.31 -4.93
CA ILE A 55 -9.38 10.01 -5.11
C ILE A 55 -7.96 10.08 -4.52
N GLY A 56 -7.57 8.99 -3.83
CA GLY A 56 -6.30 8.89 -3.13
C GLY A 56 -6.34 9.56 -1.75
N GLY A 57 -5.17 9.95 -1.26
CA GLY A 57 -5.02 10.57 0.06
C GLY A 57 -4.17 9.72 0.99
N LYS A 58 -3.20 10.40 1.62
CA LYS A 58 -2.35 9.79 2.64
C LYS A 58 -3.18 9.28 3.82
N MET A 59 -2.74 8.17 4.38
CA MET A 59 -3.33 7.45 5.50
C MET A 59 -3.44 8.31 6.77
N LYS A 60 -2.48 9.21 7.04
CA LYS A 60 -2.45 10.06 8.25
C LYS A 60 -2.62 9.24 9.56
N PRO A 61 -1.62 8.45 9.96
CA PRO A 61 -1.65 7.73 11.24
C PRO A 61 -1.72 8.71 12.44
N PRO A 62 -2.15 8.25 13.63
CA PRO A 62 -2.15 9.06 14.84
C PRO A 62 -0.79 9.71 15.12
N LEU A 63 -0.81 10.98 15.54
CA LEU A 63 0.40 11.74 15.87
C LEU A 63 0.93 11.35 17.25
N GLY A 64 2.24 11.42 17.44
CA GLY A 64 2.90 11.18 18.74
C GLY A 64 3.22 9.72 19.06
N GLU A 65 2.77 8.78 18.22
CA GLU A 65 3.11 7.36 18.36
C GLU A 65 4.55 7.07 17.89
N PRO A 66 5.31 6.18 18.56
CA PRO A 66 6.68 5.83 18.18
C PRO A 66 6.80 4.90 16.95
N LEU A 67 5.85 5.01 16.01
CA LEU A 67 5.83 4.27 14.75
C LEU A 67 6.68 4.95 13.67
N LEU A 68 7.17 4.16 12.72
CA LEU A 68 7.93 4.67 11.58
C LEU A 68 6.99 4.96 10.40
N TYR A 69 6.70 6.24 10.15
CA TYR A 69 5.91 6.65 8.99
C TYR A 69 6.80 7.10 7.83
N LEU A 70 6.82 6.35 6.73
CA LEU A 70 7.61 6.61 5.54
C LEU A 70 6.69 6.95 4.37
N THR A 71 6.88 8.13 3.81
CA THR A 71 6.12 8.60 2.67
C THR A 71 6.96 9.53 1.80
N THR A 72 6.48 9.82 0.60
CA THR A 72 7.09 10.78 -0.34
C THR A 72 6.02 11.41 -1.23
N SER A 73 6.43 12.35 -2.09
CA SER A 73 5.57 12.88 -3.14
C SER A 73 5.29 11.78 -4.15
N ILE A 74 4.02 11.36 -4.21
CA ILE A 74 3.54 10.34 -5.13
C ILE A 74 2.60 11.02 -6.12
N LEU A 75 2.87 10.81 -7.40
CA LEU A 75 2.07 11.28 -8.52
C LEU A 75 0.85 10.36 -8.69
N ALA A 76 -0.20 10.84 -9.36
CA ALA A 76 -1.38 10.02 -9.68
C ALA A 76 -1.48 9.78 -11.20
N PRO A 77 -0.72 8.82 -11.76
CA PRO A 77 -0.62 8.63 -13.22
C PRO A 77 -1.97 8.57 -13.93
N ARG A 78 -2.93 7.85 -13.35
CA ARG A 78 -4.28 7.64 -13.92
C ARG A 78 -5.16 8.89 -13.91
N LEU A 79 -4.83 9.89 -13.09
CA LEU A 79 -5.62 11.12 -12.96
C LEU A 79 -4.96 12.31 -13.67
N THR A 80 -3.63 12.30 -13.83
CA THR A 80 -2.87 13.44 -14.37
C THR A 80 -2.10 13.11 -15.65
N GLY A 81 -2.12 11.85 -16.08
CA GLY A 81 -1.60 11.39 -17.36
C GLY A 81 -2.30 12.08 -18.51
N LYS A 82 -1.54 12.46 -19.53
CA LYS A 82 -2.06 13.13 -20.75
C LYS A 82 -2.26 12.15 -21.90
N ASN A 83 -1.49 11.08 -21.89
CA ASN A 83 -1.43 9.97 -22.83
C ASN A 83 -0.68 8.82 -22.15
N GLU A 84 -0.61 7.66 -22.80
CA GLU A 84 -0.01 6.44 -22.23
C GLU A 84 1.47 6.62 -21.84
N ASP A 85 2.28 7.22 -22.70
CA ASP A 85 3.70 7.49 -22.44
C ASP A 85 3.89 8.42 -21.22
N HIS A 86 3.08 9.47 -21.12
CA HIS A 86 3.12 10.37 -19.96
C HIS A 86 2.71 9.62 -18.68
N THR A 87 1.64 8.81 -18.73
CA THR A 87 1.17 7.99 -17.60
C THR A 87 2.27 7.04 -17.14
N LEU A 88 2.94 6.34 -18.06
CA LEU A 88 4.05 5.44 -17.74
C LEU A 88 5.22 6.18 -17.08
N LYS A 89 5.64 7.33 -17.62
CA LYS A 89 6.70 8.16 -17.03
C LYS A 89 6.38 8.62 -15.61
N LEU A 90 5.11 8.92 -15.32
CA LEU A 90 4.68 9.26 -13.95
C LEU A 90 4.77 8.03 -13.02
N ALA A 91 4.40 6.85 -13.50
CA ALA A 91 4.53 5.60 -12.75
C ALA A 91 5.99 5.21 -12.48
N GLU A 92 6.89 5.35 -13.44
CA GLU A 92 8.33 5.09 -13.28
C GLU A 92 8.98 6.03 -12.25
N LYS A 93 8.56 7.31 -12.26
CA LYS A 93 8.97 8.28 -11.22
C LYS A 93 8.50 7.84 -9.84
N ASN A 94 7.26 7.38 -9.72
CA ASN A 94 6.75 6.83 -8.47
C ASN A 94 7.57 5.61 -8.02
N ALA A 95 7.79 4.63 -8.89
CA ALA A 95 8.59 3.44 -8.58
C ALA A 95 9.98 3.82 -8.03
N THR A 96 10.67 4.73 -8.71
CA THR A 96 11.99 5.23 -8.29
C THR A 96 11.95 5.92 -6.91
N ALA A 97 10.90 6.71 -6.64
CA ALA A 97 10.73 7.37 -5.35
C ALA A 97 10.42 6.37 -4.22
N ILE A 98 9.63 5.34 -4.51
CA ILE A 98 9.23 4.29 -3.56
C ILE A 98 10.42 3.38 -3.20
N GLU A 99 11.31 3.06 -4.15
CA GLU A 99 12.56 2.32 -3.87
C GLU A 99 13.43 2.99 -2.79
N LYS A 100 13.42 4.33 -2.76
CA LYS A 100 14.12 5.09 -1.71
C LYS A 100 13.46 4.89 -0.34
N LEU A 101 12.15 4.71 -0.28
CA LEU A 101 11.43 4.37 0.96
C LEU A 101 11.77 2.96 1.42
N PHE A 102 11.84 1.99 0.50
CA PHE A 102 12.27 0.62 0.81
C PHE A 102 13.69 0.59 1.41
N THR A 103 14.60 1.38 0.85
CA THR A 103 15.96 1.52 1.38
C THR A 103 15.98 2.11 2.79
N LYS A 104 15.14 3.12 3.07
CA LYS A 104 14.99 3.69 4.43
C LYS A 104 14.41 2.67 5.40
N PHE A 105 13.38 1.94 4.97
CA PHE A 105 12.72 0.92 5.76
C PHE A 105 13.67 -0.20 6.18
N TYR A 106 14.46 -0.72 5.23
CA TYR A 106 15.45 -1.78 5.46
C TYR A 106 16.41 -1.47 6.62
N ARG A 107 16.74 -0.19 6.83
CA ARG A 107 17.67 0.25 7.88
C ARG A 107 17.05 0.30 9.28
N GLN A 108 15.73 0.34 9.39
CA GLN A 108 15.01 0.62 10.64
C GLN A 108 14.38 -0.63 11.29
N LYS A 109 14.41 -1.79 10.59
CA LYS A 109 14.08 -3.13 11.11
C LYS A 109 12.83 -3.21 12.00
N ARG A 110 11.69 -2.71 11.52
CA ARG A 110 10.39 -2.88 12.21
C ARG A 110 9.83 -4.28 11.93
N GLU A 111 9.05 -4.84 12.84
CA GLU A 111 8.53 -6.22 12.75
C GLU A 111 7.16 -6.30 12.05
N ILE A 112 6.42 -5.18 12.00
CA ILE A 112 5.07 -5.08 11.46
C ILE A 112 5.05 -4.00 10.38
N LEU A 113 4.55 -4.34 9.19
CA LEU A 113 4.54 -3.44 8.04
C LEU A 113 3.12 -3.17 7.55
N PHE A 114 2.74 -1.90 7.52
CA PHE A 114 1.55 -1.42 6.85
C PHE A 114 1.95 -0.80 5.51
N VAL A 115 1.21 -1.11 4.44
CA VAL A 115 1.42 -0.53 3.11
C VAL A 115 0.11 0.05 2.59
N ASN A 116 0.10 1.35 2.35
CA ASN A 116 -1.05 2.04 1.77
C ASN A 116 -0.83 2.21 0.26
N ASP A 117 -1.83 1.88 -0.55
CA ASP A 117 -1.91 2.04 -2.00
C ASP A 117 -0.74 1.38 -2.75
N VAL A 118 -0.49 0.09 -2.50
CA VAL A 118 0.61 -0.68 -3.11
C VAL A 118 0.59 -0.69 -4.64
N THR A 119 -0.59 -0.56 -5.25
CA THR A 119 -0.77 -0.54 -6.70
C THR A 119 0.00 0.58 -7.39
N LEU A 120 0.25 1.71 -6.71
CA LEU A 120 1.05 2.80 -7.26
C LEU A 120 2.50 2.37 -7.54
N TYR A 121 3.03 1.44 -6.75
CA TYR A 121 4.31 0.81 -7.05
C TYR A 121 4.19 -0.19 -8.20
N PHE A 122 3.15 -1.03 -8.21
CA PHE A 122 2.99 -2.08 -9.24
C PHE A 122 2.81 -1.57 -10.68
N GLN A 123 2.44 -0.30 -10.86
CA GLN A 123 2.35 0.33 -12.17
C GLN A 123 3.67 0.31 -12.95
N ALA A 124 4.83 0.40 -12.28
CA ALA A 124 6.14 0.39 -12.95
C ALA A 124 7.28 -0.23 -12.11
N GLY A 125 7.02 -0.60 -10.86
CA GLY A 125 7.99 -1.16 -9.93
C GLY A 125 8.30 -2.64 -10.17
N ASP A 126 9.30 -3.11 -9.45
CA ASP A 126 9.78 -4.49 -9.45
C ASP A 126 9.09 -5.32 -8.36
N PHE A 127 8.29 -6.28 -8.79
CA PHE A 127 7.53 -7.15 -7.88
C PHE A 127 8.43 -7.97 -6.96
N GLU A 128 9.53 -8.52 -7.45
CA GLU A 128 10.46 -9.32 -6.62
C GLU A 128 11.15 -8.46 -5.57
N ARG A 129 11.40 -7.19 -5.89
CA ARG A 129 11.93 -6.23 -4.93
C ARG A 129 10.93 -5.98 -3.81
N PHE A 130 9.65 -5.82 -4.13
CA PHE A 130 8.59 -5.67 -3.14
C PHE A 130 8.43 -6.91 -2.25
N THR A 131 8.44 -8.12 -2.82
CA THR A 131 8.34 -9.36 -2.01
C THR A 131 9.49 -9.48 -1.02
N LYS A 132 10.73 -9.18 -1.44
CA LYS A 132 11.89 -9.12 -0.54
C LYS A 132 11.74 -8.10 0.59
N ILE A 133 10.99 -7.01 0.38
CA ILE A 133 10.68 -6.05 1.45
C ILE A 133 9.68 -6.61 2.45
N LEU A 134 8.67 -7.35 1.97
CA LEU A 134 7.74 -8.04 2.84
C LEU A 134 8.45 -9.10 3.69
N ASP A 135 9.39 -9.86 3.12
CA ASP A 135 10.05 -10.97 3.83
C ASP A 135 10.94 -10.53 5.02
N ILE A 136 11.15 -9.22 5.22
CA ILE A 136 11.87 -8.67 6.37
C ILE A 136 11.01 -8.66 7.64
N THR A 137 9.69 -8.73 7.50
CA THR A 137 8.72 -8.58 8.60
C THR A 137 7.79 -9.77 8.68
N SER A 138 7.28 -10.08 9.88
CA SER A 138 6.39 -11.23 10.05
C SER A 138 4.92 -10.89 9.80
N THR A 139 4.51 -9.62 9.99
CA THR A 139 3.11 -9.19 9.88
C THR A 139 2.95 -8.08 8.85
N HIS A 140 1.97 -8.22 7.95
CA HIS A 140 1.69 -7.22 6.92
C HIS A 140 0.22 -6.88 6.82
N ILE A 141 -0.09 -5.59 6.76
CA ILE A 141 -1.40 -5.10 6.35
C ILE A 141 -1.22 -4.22 5.13
N ILE A 142 -1.61 -4.73 3.97
CA ILE A 142 -1.43 -4.08 2.68
C ILE A 142 -2.81 -3.68 2.15
N ASN A 143 -2.96 -2.50 1.58
CA ASN A 143 -4.12 -2.23 0.74
C ASN A 143 -3.73 -1.93 -0.72
N ALA A 144 -4.63 -2.30 -1.62
CA ALA A 144 -4.43 -2.26 -3.05
C ALA A 144 -5.71 -1.84 -3.76
N TYR A 145 -5.58 -1.08 -4.84
CA TYR A 145 -6.69 -0.90 -5.78
C TYR A 145 -6.97 -2.22 -6.52
N TYR A 146 -8.23 -2.64 -6.55
CA TYR A 146 -8.71 -3.76 -7.35
C TYR A 146 -10.16 -3.51 -7.70
N GLY A 147 -10.42 -2.94 -8.88
CA GLY A 147 -11.74 -2.48 -9.28
C GLY A 147 -11.80 -2.06 -10.74
N HIS A 148 -12.81 -1.25 -11.08
CA HIS A 148 -13.16 -0.88 -12.45
C HIS A 148 -13.24 0.63 -12.70
N ALA A 149 -13.01 1.48 -11.70
CA ALA A 149 -13.05 2.93 -11.86
C ALA A 149 -12.08 3.52 -12.90
N PHE A 150 -11.03 2.79 -13.32
CA PHE A 150 -10.10 3.25 -14.36
C PHE A 150 -10.25 2.41 -15.63
N SER A 151 -10.13 3.08 -16.78
CA SER A 151 -10.17 2.45 -18.09
C SER A 151 -9.02 1.47 -18.29
N ASP A 152 -9.27 0.42 -19.07
CA ASP A 152 -8.25 -0.58 -19.39
C ASP A 152 -7.08 0.02 -20.20
N SER A 153 -5.86 -0.40 -19.85
CA SER A 153 -4.57 0.06 -20.39
C SER A 153 -3.48 -0.94 -20.00
N GLU A 154 -2.31 -0.88 -20.63
CA GLU A 154 -1.16 -1.72 -20.22
C GLU A 154 -0.82 -1.56 -18.73
N LEU A 155 -0.92 -0.34 -18.21
CA LEU A 155 -0.61 -0.02 -16.82
C LEU A 155 -1.64 -0.63 -15.85
N THR A 156 -2.93 -0.57 -16.16
CA THR A 156 -3.98 -1.20 -15.34
C THR A 156 -3.93 -2.72 -15.42
N ARG A 157 -3.61 -3.30 -16.59
CA ARG A 157 -3.40 -4.76 -16.74
C ARG A 157 -2.22 -5.24 -15.92
N ARG A 158 -1.10 -4.51 -15.97
CA ARG A 158 0.10 -4.81 -15.18
C ARG A 158 -0.20 -4.73 -13.69
N GLU A 159 -0.76 -3.62 -13.20
CA GLU A 159 -1.02 -3.46 -11.76
C GLU A 159 -2.00 -4.53 -11.26
N LYS A 160 -3.03 -4.86 -12.03
CA LYS A 160 -3.98 -5.93 -11.70
C LYS A 160 -3.28 -7.29 -11.59
N LYS A 161 -2.47 -7.65 -12.59
CA LYS A 161 -1.70 -8.91 -12.60
C LYS A 161 -0.78 -9.03 -11.37
N LEU A 162 -0.11 -7.95 -10.99
CA LEU A 162 0.80 -7.96 -9.84
C LEU A 162 0.04 -7.95 -8.50
N THR A 163 -1.10 -7.27 -8.42
CA THR A 163 -2.01 -7.37 -7.26
C THR A 163 -2.50 -8.81 -7.08
N GLU A 164 -2.93 -9.49 -8.15
CA GLU A 164 -3.35 -10.89 -8.11
C GLU A 164 -2.19 -11.83 -7.74
N ALA A 165 -0.97 -11.54 -8.19
CA ALA A 165 0.22 -12.26 -7.77
C ALA A 165 0.50 -12.08 -6.28
N LEU A 166 0.32 -10.85 -5.74
CA LEU A 166 0.45 -10.59 -4.31
C LEU A 166 -0.65 -11.30 -3.50
N MET A 167 -1.90 -11.26 -3.96
CA MET A 167 -3.03 -11.94 -3.30
C MET A 167 -2.76 -13.44 -3.12
N LYS A 168 -2.13 -14.10 -4.09
CA LYS A 168 -1.74 -15.52 -4.00
C LYS A 168 -0.65 -15.79 -2.94
N GLN A 169 0.08 -14.77 -2.52
CA GLN A 169 1.09 -14.85 -1.46
C GLN A 169 0.54 -14.40 -0.10
N CYS A 170 -0.70 -13.96 -0.03
CA CYS A 170 -1.35 -13.50 1.20
C CYS A 170 -2.08 -14.64 1.88
N ASP A 171 -1.96 -14.72 3.20
CA ASP A 171 -2.72 -15.66 4.02
C ASP A 171 -4.19 -15.24 4.14
N GLN A 172 -4.45 -13.93 4.03
CA GLN A 172 -5.78 -13.35 4.15
C GLN A 172 -6.02 -12.27 3.09
N ILE A 173 -7.20 -12.35 2.47
CA ILE A 173 -7.71 -11.35 1.53
C ILE A 173 -9.01 -10.79 2.12
N ILE A 174 -9.08 -9.46 2.24
CA ILE A 174 -10.29 -8.73 2.63
C ILE A 174 -10.77 -7.96 1.40
N GLU A 175 -11.90 -8.37 0.86
CA GLU A 175 -12.53 -7.67 -0.26
C GLU A 175 -13.51 -6.62 0.28
N MET A 176 -13.33 -5.37 -0.12
CA MET A 176 -14.27 -4.32 0.20
C MET A 176 -15.50 -4.43 -0.72
N PRO A 177 -16.71 -4.15 -0.20
CA PRO A 177 -17.92 -4.14 -1.01
C PRO A 177 -17.80 -3.11 -2.14
N LEU A 178 -18.34 -3.46 -3.31
CA LEU A 178 -18.46 -2.60 -4.49
C LEU A 178 -19.46 -1.46 -4.24
#